data_AF-A0A9W7TQF8-F1
#
_entry.id   AF-A0A9W7TQF8-F1
#
_cell.length_a   1.000
_cell.length_b   1.000
_cell.length_c   1.000
_cell.angle_alpha   90.00
_cell.angle_beta   90.00
_cell.angle_gamma   90.00
#
_symmetry.space_group_name_H-M   'P 1'
#
loop_
_entity.id
_entity.type
_entity.pdbx_description
1 polymer ?
#
loop_
_entity_poly.entity_id
_entity_poly.type
_entity_poly.pdbx_seq_one_letter_code
_entity_poly.pdbx_strand_id
1 'polypeptide(L)'
;MKDRLEQLKATCDHDDEDVDISVDNAAFMDEFFCQIEDIRNSIDKIDDNVAEVKKVYSVILSAPTSDQKTQDDLEALTNDIKKMANNARNKLKTIERNLETEEMERVSADIRIRKSQHAVLSRKFVDVMTKYNEAQVDFREKSKGRIQRQLEITGKTTTDEELEEMLEGGNSAVFTAGIVDSGISKQALSEIEARHKDIVRLESSIKELHDMFVDIAMLVESQVHSSAHSSLFRFMHQHSIKLNLLSVFSILSSSFGIVFSISLSIAPISLFVQTHSLAPKPHAAVWSGFPSDSAFHMM
;
A
#
# COMPACT_ATOMS: atom_id res chain seq x y z
N MET A 1 -33.65 -15.52 -9.74
CA MET A 1 -33.68 -16.46 -10.88
C MET A 1 -34.73 -17.52 -10.59
N LYS A 2 -35.58 -17.88 -11.55
CA LYS A 2 -36.51 -19.01 -11.40
C LYS A 2 -35.72 -20.31 -11.59
N ASP A 3 -35.88 -21.23 -10.66
CA ASP A 3 -35.27 -22.56 -10.73
C ASP A 3 -35.87 -23.33 -11.93
N ARG A 4 -35.00 -23.86 -12.78
CA ARG A 4 -35.36 -24.64 -13.99
C ARG A 4 -34.73 -26.03 -13.96
N LEU A 5 -34.21 -26.47 -12.81
CA LEU A 5 -33.53 -27.75 -12.65
C LEU A 5 -34.44 -28.94 -13.02
N GLU A 6 -35.74 -28.85 -12.70
CA GLU A 6 -36.73 -29.87 -13.05
C GLU A 6 -36.98 -29.98 -14.57
N GLN A 7 -36.90 -28.85 -15.30
CA GLN A 7 -37.07 -28.84 -16.75
C GLN A 7 -35.89 -29.50 -17.47
N LEU A 8 -34.69 -29.41 -16.89
CA LEU A 8 -33.48 -30.07 -17.41
C LEU A 8 -33.51 -31.58 -17.16
N LYS A 9 -34.01 -32.02 -16.00
CA LYS A 9 -34.18 -33.46 -15.70
C LYS A 9 -35.21 -34.12 -16.61
N ALA A 10 -36.25 -33.41 -17.02
CA ALA A 10 -37.31 -33.94 -17.88
C ALA A 10 -36.89 -34.10 -19.36
N THR A 11 -35.76 -33.51 -19.77
CA THR A 11 -35.28 -33.56 -21.16
C THR A 11 -34.09 -34.50 -21.39
N CYS A 12 -33.54 -35.11 -20.34
CA CYS A 12 -32.47 -36.10 -20.45
C CYS A 12 -33.06 -37.52 -20.58
N ASP A 13 -33.55 -37.87 -21.77
CA ASP A 13 -33.74 -39.26 -22.17
C ASP A 13 -32.48 -39.71 -22.95
N HIS A 14 -31.73 -40.65 -22.36
CA HIS A 14 -30.67 -41.49 -22.93
C HIS A 14 -29.49 -40.82 -23.67
N ASP A 15 -28.34 -40.75 -22.99
CA ASP A 15 -27.17 -41.58 -23.28
C ASP A 15 -26.21 -41.42 -22.09
N ASP A 16 -26.33 -42.32 -21.10
CA ASP A 16 -25.37 -42.43 -20.00
C ASP A 16 -24.06 -43.04 -20.55
N GLU A 17 -23.38 -42.32 -21.45
CA GLU A 17 -21.92 -42.41 -21.43
C GLU A 17 -21.50 -41.75 -20.13
N ASP A 18 -21.21 -42.57 -19.12
CA ASP A 18 -20.41 -42.20 -17.96
C ASP A 18 -19.10 -41.59 -18.50
N VAL A 19 -19.13 -40.29 -18.78
CA VAL A 19 -17.93 -39.47 -18.79
C VAL A 19 -17.50 -39.49 -17.35
N ASP A 20 -16.68 -40.48 -17.02
CA ASP A 20 -15.91 -40.53 -15.80
C ASP A 20 -15.03 -39.29 -15.79
N ILE A 21 -15.61 -38.19 -15.31
CA ILE A 21 -14.84 -37.08 -14.79
C ILE A 21 -14.18 -37.71 -13.59
N SER A 22 -12.95 -38.18 -13.77
CA SER A 22 -12.09 -38.62 -12.69
C SER A 22 -11.96 -37.44 -11.73
N VAL A 23 -12.85 -37.40 -10.75
CA VAL A 23 -12.82 -36.49 -9.61
C VAL A 23 -11.67 -36.99 -8.73
N ASP A 24 -10.44 -36.86 -9.22
CA ASP A 24 -9.20 -36.95 -8.45
C ASP A 24 -9.12 -35.69 -7.57
N ASN A 25 -10.11 -35.54 -6.67
CA ASN A 25 -10.41 -34.31 -5.95
C ASN A 25 -10.03 -34.39 -4.48
N ALA A 26 -9.00 -35.17 -4.16
CA ALA A 26 -8.47 -35.23 -2.80
C ALA A 26 -7.21 -34.34 -2.61
N ALA A 27 -6.68 -33.73 -3.67
CA ALA A 27 -5.44 -32.92 -3.58
C ALA A 27 -5.35 -31.77 -4.63
N PHE A 28 -6.45 -31.37 -5.26
CA PHE A 28 -6.41 -30.33 -6.29
C PHE A 28 -6.12 -28.95 -5.65
N MET A 29 -4.90 -28.45 -5.85
CA MET A 29 -4.43 -27.16 -5.33
C MET A 29 -4.44 -27.01 -3.80
N ASP A 30 -4.52 -28.10 -3.03
CA ASP A 30 -4.62 -28.02 -1.57
C ASP A 30 -3.47 -27.23 -0.94
N GLU A 31 -2.22 -27.47 -1.38
CA GLU A 31 -1.07 -26.71 -0.92
C GLU A 31 -1.20 -25.22 -1.25
N PHE A 32 -1.68 -24.89 -2.45
CA PHE A 32 -1.90 -23.52 -2.86
C PHE A 32 -3.01 -22.86 -2.02
N PHE A 33 -4.12 -23.54 -1.78
CA PHE A 33 -5.20 -23.00 -0.95
C PHE A 33 -4.79 -22.83 0.51
N CYS A 34 -3.98 -23.74 1.07
CA CYS A 34 -3.36 -23.56 2.38
C CYS A 34 -2.48 -22.29 2.42
N GLN A 35 -1.66 -22.05 1.40
CA GLN A 35 -0.87 -20.81 1.30
C GLN A 35 -1.76 -19.56 1.24
N ILE A 36 -2.86 -19.61 0.45
CA ILE A 36 -3.83 -18.52 0.34
C ILE A 36 -4.50 -18.24 1.68
N GLU A 37 -4.92 -19.27 2.41
CA GLU A 37 -5.55 -19.13 3.72
C GLU A 37 -4.59 -18.53 4.75
N ASP A 38 -3.33 -18.97 4.76
CA ASP A 38 -2.31 -18.41 5.63
C ASP A 38 -2.04 -16.92 5.36
N ILE A 39 -2.01 -16.52 4.09
CA ILE A 39 -1.86 -15.11 3.71
C ILE A 39 -3.08 -14.32 4.19
N ARG A 40 -4.30 -14.83 3.97
CA ARG A 40 -5.53 -14.17 4.45
C ARG A 40 -5.51 -13.98 5.96
N ASN A 41 -5.20 -15.04 6.70
CA ASN A 41 -5.09 -15.00 8.16
C ASN A 41 -4.03 -13.99 8.64
N SER A 42 -2.90 -13.88 7.92
CA SER A 42 -1.88 -12.88 8.23
C SER A 42 -2.40 -11.46 7.99
N ILE A 43 -3.09 -11.21 6.87
CA ILE A 43 -3.67 -9.90 6.54
C ILE A 43 -4.76 -9.50 7.54
N ASP A 44 -5.66 -10.43 7.89
CA ASP A 44 -6.75 -10.17 8.83
C ASP A 44 -6.22 -9.82 10.23
N LYS A 45 -5.20 -10.56 10.70
CA LYS A 45 -4.51 -10.24 11.96
C LYS A 45 -3.81 -8.88 11.93
N ILE A 46 -3.28 -8.46 10.78
CA ILE A 46 -2.72 -7.10 10.65
C ILE A 46 -3.83 -6.06 10.80
N ASP A 47 -5.00 -6.24 10.15
CA ASP A 47 -6.13 -5.29 10.27
C ASP A 47 -6.60 -5.16 11.73
N ASP A 48 -6.71 -6.29 12.43
CA ASP A 48 -7.07 -6.33 13.85
C ASP A 48 -6.02 -5.61 14.71
N ASN A 49 -4.74 -5.92 14.52
CA ASN A 49 -3.66 -5.26 15.26
C ASN A 49 -3.59 -3.75 14.96
N VAL A 50 -3.87 -3.31 13.73
CA VAL A 50 -3.95 -1.89 13.38
C VAL A 50 -5.08 -1.20 14.14
N ALA A 51 -6.23 -1.87 14.30
CA ALA A 51 -7.32 -1.35 15.11
C ALA A 51 -6.92 -1.22 16.59
N GLU A 52 -6.20 -2.19 17.15
CA GLU A 52 -5.68 -2.10 18.52
C GLU A 52 -4.60 -1.01 18.67
N VAL A 53 -3.69 -0.88 17.71
CA VAL A 53 -2.68 0.21 17.70
C VAL A 53 -3.35 1.58 17.75
N LYS A 54 -4.43 1.79 17.00
CA LYS A 54 -5.20 3.05 17.05
C LYS A 54 -5.75 3.35 18.44
N LYS A 55 -6.20 2.32 19.18
CA LYS A 55 -6.66 2.48 20.58
C LYS A 55 -5.49 2.84 21.49
N VAL A 56 -4.35 2.15 21.36
CA VAL A 56 -3.16 2.43 22.15
C VAL A 56 -2.65 3.84 21.88
N TYR A 57 -2.60 4.29 20.62
CA TYR A 57 -2.31 5.68 20.26
C TYR A 57 -3.25 6.68 20.93
N SER A 58 -4.56 6.39 20.97
CA SER A 58 -5.52 7.25 21.68
C SER A 58 -5.25 7.31 23.18
N VAL A 59 -4.86 6.18 23.81
CA VAL A 59 -4.51 6.14 25.24
C VAL A 59 -3.25 6.97 25.49
N ILE A 60 -2.21 6.78 24.69
CA ILE A 60 -0.96 7.53 24.76
C ILE A 60 -1.23 9.03 24.61
N LEU A 61 -2.07 9.43 23.65
CA LEU A 61 -2.47 10.82 23.41
C LEU A 61 -3.51 11.37 24.41
N SER A 62 -4.00 10.58 25.38
CA SER A 62 -4.96 11.07 26.38
C SER A 62 -4.29 11.59 27.65
N ALA A 63 -3.05 11.16 27.92
CA ALA A 63 -2.27 11.53 29.09
C ALA A 63 -1.06 12.42 28.73
N PRO A 64 -0.57 13.28 29.64
CA PRO A 64 0.68 14.03 29.45
C PRO A 64 1.91 13.14 29.26
N THR A 65 1.92 12.00 29.95
CA THR A 65 2.92 10.95 29.80
C THR A 65 2.19 9.61 29.83
N SER A 66 2.61 8.67 28.99
CA SER A 66 2.10 7.30 29.01
C SER A 66 2.95 6.45 29.95
N ASP A 67 2.33 5.48 30.61
CA ASP A 67 3.03 4.50 31.42
C ASP A 67 3.80 3.48 30.56
N GLN A 68 4.77 2.79 31.18
CA GLN A 68 5.63 1.84 30.48
C GLN A 68 4.84 0.67 29.88
N LYS A 69 3.78 0.20 30.53
CA LYS A 69 2.99 -0.92 30.03
C LYS A 69 2.29 -0.56 28.72
N THR A 70 1.69 0.63 28.62
CA THR A 70 1.08 1.10 27.37
C THR A 70 2.11 1.17 26.22
N GLN A 71 3.36 1.53 26.54
CA GLN A 71 4.46 1.57 25.56
C GLN A 71 4.90 0.16 25.13
N ASP A 72 4.98 -0.77 26.08
CA ASP A 72 5.31 -2.18 25.81
C ASP A 72 4.21 -2.85 24.95
N ASP A 73 2.93 -2.54 25.23
CA ASP A 73 1.79 -3.03 24.45
C ASP A 73 1.86 -2.53 22.99
N LEU A 74 2.24 -1.26 22.78
CA LEU A 74 2.44 -0.70 21.44
C LEU A 74 3.59 -1.39 20.69
N GLU A 75 4.71 -1.64 21.37
CA GLU A 75 5.87 -2.31 20.79
C GLU A 75 5.54 -3.76 20.41
N ALA A 76 4.81 -4.48 21.26
CA ALA A 76 4.33 -5.83 20.98
C ALA A 76 3.44 -5.88 19.73
N LEU A 77 2.45 -4.99 19.64
CA LEU A 77 1.57 -4.89 18.47
C LEU A 77 2.34 -4.56 17.19
N THR A 78 3.31 -3.65 17.28
CA THR A 78 4.18 -3.27 16.15
C THR A 78 5.00 -4.46 15.65
N ASN A 79 5.58 -5.23 16.58
CA ASN A 79 6.34 -6.43 16.26
C ASN A 79 5.47 -7.53 15.62
N ASP A 80 4.23 -7.70 16.10
CA ASP A 80 3.29 -8.66 15.52
C ASP A 80 2.85 -8.27 14.12
N ILE A 81 2.54 -6.99 13.88
CA ILE A 81 2.25 -6.46 12.54
C ILE A 81 3.44 -6.73 11.61
N LYS A 82 4.66 -6.40 12.04
CA LYS A 82 5.89 -6.63 11.25
C LYS A 82 6.05 -8.11 10.90
N LYS A 83 5.83 -9.02 11.85
CA LYS A 83 5.95 -10.46 11.64
C LYS A 83 4.91 -10.98 10.64
N MET A 84 3.65 -10.59 10.79
CA MET A 84 2.57 -11.00 9.89
C MET A 84 2.74 -10.41 8.49
N ALA A 85 3.16 -9.15 8.39
CA ALA A 85 3.41 -8.48 7.12
C ALA A 85 4.55 -9.17 6.34
N ASN A 86 5.64 -9.53 7.03
CA ASN A 86 6.73 -10.28 6.41
C ASN A 86 6.30 -11.68 5.93
N ASN A 87 5.46 -12.38 6.71
CA ASN A 87 4.92 -13.68 6.32
C ASN A 87 4.08 -13.56 5.04
N ALA A 88 3.09 -12.65 5.03
CA ALA A 88 2.23 -12.40 3.88
C ALA A 88 3.06 -12.00 2.64
N ARG A 89 4.00 -11.07 2.80
CA ARG A 89 4.91 -10.63 1.72
C ARG A 89 5.68 -11.80 1.12
N ASN A 90 6.32 -12.61 1.96
CA ASN A 90 7.17 -13.70 1.48
C ASN A 90 6.36 -14.75 0.71
N LYS A 91 5.16 -15.10 1.21
CA LYS A 91 4.27 -16.05 0.54
C LYS A 91 3.72 -15.50 -0.78
N LEU A 92 3.33 -14.23 -0.83
CA LEU A 92 2.92 -13.57 -2.08
C LEU A 92 4.06 -13.62 -3.12
N LYS A 93 5.29 -13.27 -2.74
CA LYS A 93 6.46 -13.37 -3.64
C LYS A 93 6.74 -14.81 -4.10
N THR A 94 6.48 -15.82 -3.27
CA THR A 94 6.62 -17.22 -3.68
C THR A 94 5.58 -17.59 -4.74
N ILE A 95 4.32 -17.21 -4.53
CA ILE A 95 3.25 -17.45 -5.51
C ILE A 95 3.54 -16.74 -6.84
N GLU A 96 4.03 -15.49 -6.80
CA GLU A 96 4.40 -14.75 -8.01
C GLU A 96 5.50 -15.46 -8.83
N ARG A 97 6.60 -15.89 -8.21
CA ARG A 97 7.67 -16.61 -8.92
C ARG A 97 7.19 -17.91 -9.56
N ASN A 98 6.29 -18.62 -8.89
CA ASN A 98 5.68 -19.82 -9.45
C ASN A 98 4.84 -19.48 -10.70
N LEU A 99 4.09 -18.38 -10.65
CA LEU A 99 3.31 -17.89 -11.78
C LEU A 99 4.17 -17.45 -12.98
N GLU A 100 5.34 -16.84 -12.75
CA GLU A 100 6.28 -16.45 -13.83
C GLU A 100 6.88 -17.68 -14.53
N THR A 101 7.15 -18.74 -13.77
CA THR A 101 7.74 -19.99 -14.29
C THR A 101 6.73 -20.78 -15.16
N GLU A 102 5.46 -20.77 -14.77
CA GLU A 102 4.37 -21.48 -15.45
C GLU A 102 3.84 -20.77 -16.71
N GLU A 103 4.20 -19.50 -16.94
CA GLU A 103 3.70 -18.72 -18.08
C GLU A 103 4.20 -19.24 -19.45
N MET A 104 5.23 -20.08 -19.46
CA MET A 104 5.74 -20.77 -20.65
C MET A 104 4.88 -21.97 -21.10
N GLU A 105 4.01 -22.51 -20.25
CA GLU A 105 3.26 -23.75 -20.54
C GLU A 105 1.73 -23.57 -20.34
N ARG A 106 1.03 -23.19 -21.42
CA ARG A 106 -0.44 -23.14 -21.60
C ARG A 106 -1.28 -22.41 -20.52
N VAL A 107 -2.18 -21.52 -20.97
CA VAL A 107 -3.22 -20.87 -20.13
C VAL A 107 -4.22 -21.91 -19.58
N SER A 108 -3.86 -22.55 -18.46
CA SER A 108 -4.68 -23.50 -17.71
C SER A 108 -5.67 -22.78 -16.78
N ALA A 109 -6.76 -23.45 -16.41
CA ALA A 109 -7.69 -22.98 -15.40
C ALA A 109 -6.99 -22.74 -14.04
N ASP A 110 -5.99 -23.57 -13.71
CA ASP A 110 -5.15 -23.45 -12.50
C ASP A 110 -4.42 -22.09 -12.45
N ILE A 111 -3.67 -21.77 -13.52
CA ILE A 111 -2.95 -20.49 -13.64
C ILE A 111 -3.88 -19.29 -13.47
N ARG A 112 -5.10 -19.34 -14.04
CA ARG A 112 -6.09 -18.26 -13.88
C ARG A 112 -6.54 -18.10 -12.43
N ILE A 113 -6.76 -19.20 -11.72
CA ILE A 113 -7.15 -19.18 -10.30
C ILE A 113 -6.01 -18.60 -9.47
N ARG A 114 -4.77 -19.07 -9.68
CA ARG A 114 -3.58 -18.56 -8.97
C ARG A 114 -3.36 -17.07 -9.19
N LYS A 115 -3.39 -16.60 -10.45
CA LYS A 115 -3.28 -15.17 -10.81
C LYS A 115 -4.37 -14.33 -10.15
N SER A 116 -5.62 -14.81 -10.19
CA SER A 116 -6.75 -14.08 -9.58
C SER A 116 -6.63 -13.98 -8.06
N GLN A 117 -6.29 -15.08 -7.39
CA GLN A 117 -6.13 -15.09 -5.93
C GLN A 117 -4.96 -14.22 -5.47
N HIS A 118 -3.81 -14.32 -6.15
CA HIS A 118 -2.67 -13.46 -5.84
C HIS A 118 -3.05 -11.98 -5.97
N ALA A 119 -3.70 -11.57 -7.08
CA ALA A 119 -4.10 -10.18 -7.28
C ALA A 119 -5.03 -9.65 -6.17
N VAL A 120 -5.99 -10.46 -5.73
CA VAL A 120 -6.91 -10.10 -4.64
C VAL A 120 -6.16 -9.94 -3.31
N LEU A 121 -5.28 -10.89 -2.97
CA LEU A 121 -4.54 -10.85 -1.72
C LEU A 121 -3.51 -9.72 -1.67
N SER A 122 -2.78 -9.49 -2.76
CA SER A 122 -1.83 -8.38 -2.85
C SER A 122 -2.52 -7.04 -2.66
N ARG A 123 -3.71 -6.85 -3.25
CA ARG A 123 -4.50 -5.65 -3.03
C ARG A 123 -4.91 -5.49 -1.57
N LYS A 124 -5.51 -6.54 -0.98
CA LYS A 124 -5.95 -6.50 0.42
C LYS A 124 -4.77 -6.22 1.37
N PHE A 125 -3.59 -6.76 1.07
CA PHE A 125 -2.38 -6.50 1.84
C PHE A 125 -1.93 -5.04 1.73
N VAL A 126 -1.91 -4.46 0.54
CA VAL A 126 -1.62 -3.01 0.35
C VAL A 126 -2.63 -2.15 1.08
N ASP A 127 -3.92 -2.49 1.02
CA ASP A 127 -4.98 -1.75 1.70
C ASP A 127 -4.76 -1.74 3.22
N VAL A 128 -4.46 -2.89 3.83
CA VAL A 128 -4.25 -3.00 5.28
C VAL A 128 -2.99 -2.25 5.73
N MET A 129 -1.90 -2.36 4.95
CA MET A 129 -0.65 -1.69 5.27
C MET A 129 -0.79 -0.17 5.10
N THR A 130 -1.56 0.28 4.11
CA THR A 130 -1.96 1.68 3.96
C THR A 130 -2.67 2.21 5.20
N LYS A 131 -3.70 1.50 5.69
CA LYS A 131 -4.43 1.88 6.91
C LYS A 131 -3.50 1.99 8.12
N TYR A 132 -2.49 1.12 8.19
CA TYR A 132 -1.49 1.17 9.26
C TYR A 132 -0.64 2.44 9.15
N ASN A 133 -0.12 2.75 7.96
CA ASN A 133 0.64 3.96 7.72
C ASN A 133 -0.18 5.23 8.03
N GLU A 134 -1.43 5.30 7.59
CA GLU A 134 -2.34 6.41 7.92
C GLU A 134 -2.49 6.59 9.44
N ALA A 135 -2.64 5.49 10.19
CA ALA A 135 -2.71 5.53 11.65
C ALA A 135 -1.42 6.09 12.28
N GLN A 136 -0.27 5.74 11.72
CA GLN A 136 1.03 6.23 12.15
C GLN A 136 1.17 7.73 11.87
N VAL A 137 0.84 8.18 10.64
CA VAL A 137 0.86 9.60 10.26
C VAL A 137 -0.01 10.44 11.18
N ASP A 138 -1.24 9.99 11.43
CA ASP A 138 -2.19 10.66 12.32
C ASP A 138 -1.65 10.81 13.74
N PHE A 139 -0.97 9.78 14.24
CA PHE A 139 -0.35 9.80 15.57
C PHE A 139 0.86 10.75 15.63
N ARG A 140 1.68 10.79 14.57
CA ARG A 140 2.80 11.73 14.44
C ARG A 140 2.31 13.17 14.52
N GLU A 141 1.31 13.51 13.72
CA GLU A 141 0.78 14.87 13.61
C GLU A 141 0.17 15.34 14.93
N LYS A 142 -0.62 14.48 15.60
CA LYS A 142 -1.16 14.79 16.92
C LYS A 142 -0.08 14.94 17.99
N SER A 143 1.00 14.17 17.91
CA SER A 143 2.14 14.28 18.81
C SER A 143 2.92 15.58 18.59
N LYS A 144 3.13 15.97 17.33
CA LYS A 144 3.71 17.27 16.95
C LYS A 144 2.88 18.44 17.48
N GLY A 145 1.56 18.43 17.28
CA GLY A 145 0.66 19.46 17.80
C GLY A 145 0.67 19.56 19.33
N ARG A 146 0.86 18.44 20.05
CA ARG A 146 1.06 18.46 21.51
C ARG A 146 2.36 19.13 21.91
N ILE A 147 3.47 18.82 21.23
CA ILE A 147 4.77 19.46 21.47
C ILE A 147 4.66 20.97 21.25
N GLN A 148 4.06 21.40 20.13
CA GLN A 148 3.84 22.80 19.81
C GLN A 148 3.10 23.52 20.96
N ARG A 149 2.01 22.93 21.43
CA ARG A 149 1.22 23.51 22.52
C ARG A 149 2.00 23.59 23.83
N GLN A 150 2.84 22.61 24.15
CA GLN A 150 3.68 22.67 25.35
C GLN A 150 4.78 23.73 25.23
N LEU A 151 5.33 23.95 24.03
CA LEU A 151 6.27 25.05 23.78
C LEU A 151 5.61 26.41 23.98
N GLU A 152 4.39 26.60 23.49
CA GLU A 152 3.62 27.84 23.72
C GLU A 152 3.37 28.10 25.20
N ILE A 153 3.04 27.07 25.99
CA ILE A 153 2.86 27.17 27.46
C ILE A 153 4.15 27.63 28.15
N THR A 154 5.31 27.19 27.65
CA THR A 154 6.63 27.62 28.18
C THR A 154 7.03 29.03 27.73
N GLY A 155 6.21 29.69 26.90
CA GLY A 155 6.46 31.04 26.37
C GLY A 155 7.33 31.08 25.12
N LYS A 156 7.57 29.93 24.47
CA LYS A 156 8.31 29.84 23.21
C LYS A 156 7.31 29.69 22.05
N THR A 157 7.14 30.75 21.29
CA THR A 157 6.43 30.68 20.00
C THR A 157 7.34 29.98 18.99
N THR A 158 6.83 28.96 18.30
CA THR A 158 7.60 28.19 17.30
C THR A 158 6.71 27.97 16.10
N THR A 159 7.19 28.29 14.91
CA THR A 159 6.44 28.02 13.66
C THR A 159 6.42 26.53 13.37
N ASP A 160 5.56 26.10 12.44
CA ASP A 160 5.46 24.70 12.07
C ASP A 160 6.78 24.19 11.46
N GLU A 161 7.43 25.02 10.65
CA GLU A 161 8.72 24.73 10.00
C GLU A 161 9.85 24.64 11.00
N GLU A 162 9.93 25.57 11.96
CA GLU A 162 10.93 25.54 13.03
C GLU A 162 10.73 24.29 13.91
N LEU A 163 9.48 23.92 14.20
CA LEU A 163 9.19 22.73 14.98
C LEU A 163 9.61 21.46 14.24
N GLU A 164 9.40 21.39 12.93
CA GLU A 164 9.85 20.26 12.12
C GLU A 164 11.38 20.14 12.12
N GLU A 165 12.10 21.25 11.96
CA GLU A 165 13.57 21.27 12.03
C GLU A 165 14.08 20.81 13.41
N MET A 166 13.38 21.20 14.48
CA MET A 166 13.70 20.75 15.84
C MET A 166 13.48 19.24 16.03
N LEU A 167 12.47 18.65 15.38
CA LEU A 167 12.23 17.21 15.38
C LEU A 167 13.28 16.45 14.55
N GLU A 168 13.65 17.00 13.39
CA GLU A 168 14.69 16.44 12.51
C GLU A 168 16.07 16.38 13.17
N GLY A 169 16.40 17.38 13.99
CA GLY A 169 17.70 17.48 14.66
C GLY A 169 18.00 16.34 15.65
N GLY A 170 17.00 15.55 16.05
CA GLY A 170 17.12 14.39 16.94
C GLY A 170 17.65 14.71 18.36
N ASN A 171 17.99 15.96 18.63
CA ASN A 171 18.58 16.41 19.87
C ASN A 171 17.48 16.98 20.78
N SER A 172 17.07 16.18 21.78
CA SER A 172 16.05 16.57 22.76
C SER A 172 16.41 17.85 23.54
N ALA A 173 17.70 18.20 23.64
CA ALA A 173 18.14 19.42 24.31
C ALA A 173 17.65 20.71 23.62
N VAL A 174 17.34 20.65 22.31
CA VAL A 174 16.83 21.78 21.52
C VAL A 174 15.48 22.27 22.06
N PHE A 175 14.68 21.38 22.67
CA PHE A 175 13.42 21.75 23.33
C PHE A 175 13.63 22.45 24.67
N THR A 176 14.74 22.17 25.36
CA THR A 176 15.07 22.78 26.67
C THR A 176 15.80 24.12 26.56
N ALA A 177 16.36 24.43 25.40
CA ALA A 177 17.15 25.63 25.16
C ALA A 177 16.28 26.90 25.25
N GLY A 178 16.59 27.77 26.23
CA GLY A 178 15.95 29.08 26.40
C GLY A 178 14.72 29.10 27.32
N ILE A 179 14.34 27.97 27.93
CA ILE A 179 13.20 27.90 28.86
C ILE A 179 13.69 28.17 30.30
N VAL A 180 12.99 29.06 31.01
CA VAL A 180 13.30 29.43 32.40
C VAL A 180 12.83 28.32 33.36
N ASP A 181 13.63 28.00 34.38
CA ASP A 181 13.39 26.93 35.37
C ASP A 181 12.21 27.24 36.30
N SER A 182 10.99 27.08 35.80
CA SER A 182 9.75 27.14 36.59
C SER A 182 9.14 25.74 36.75
N GLY A 183 8.35 25.50 37.79
CA GLY A 183 7.67 24.21 38.00
C GLY A 183 6.75 23.82 36.84
N ILE A 184 6.11 24.81 36.19
CA ILE A 184 5.27 24.62 35.00
C ILE A 184 6.14 24.25 33.80
N SER A 185 7.31 24.89 33.65
CA SER A 185 8.28 24.58 32.60
C SER A 185 8.77 23.14 32.68
N LYS A 186 9.03 22.60 33.89
CA LYS A 186 9.52 21.21 34.06
C LYS A 186 8.51 20.17 33.59
N GLN A 187 7.23 20.36 33.90
CA GLN A 187 6.18 19.42 33.49
C GLN A 187 5.96 19.47 31.97
N ALA A 188 5.93 20.67 31.38
CA ALA A 188 5.82 20.84 29.93
C ALA A 188 7.00 20.20 29.19
N LEU A 189 8.23 20.41 29.69
CA LEU A 189 9.43 19.78 29.14
C LEU A 189 9.39 18.25 29.20
N SER A 190 8.96 17.68 30.33
CA SER A 190 8.84 16.22 30.45
C SER A 190 7.82 15.63 29.47
N GLU A 191 6.71 16.33 29.20
CA GLU A 191 5.74 15.91 28.17
C GLU A 191 6.33 16.02 26.76
N ILE A 192 7.04 17.12 26.45
CA ILE A 192 7.72 17.29 25.16
C ILE A 192 8.71 16.15 24.91
N GLU A 193 9.57 15.82 25.87
CA GLU A 193 10.54 14.74 25.74
C GLU A 193 9.86 13.38 25.53
N ALA A 194 8.78 13.10 26.25
CA ALA A 194 8.00 11.87 26.09
C ALA A 194 7.38 11.77 24.68
N ARG A 195 6.77 12.85 24.18
CA ARG A 195 6.19 12.91 22.82
C ARG A 195 7.25 12.80 21.73
N HIS A 196 8.39 13.47 21.90
CA HIS A 196 9.49 13.36 20.95
C HIS A 196 10.00 11.92 20.88
N LYS A 197 10.14 11.23 22.02
CA LYS A 197 10.51 9.80 22.04
C LYS A 197 9.50 8.92 21.31
N ASP A 198 8.20 9.22 21.45
CA ASP A 198 7.14 8.50 20.72
C ASP A 198 7.24 8.71 19.21
N ILE A 199 7.52 9.93 18.75
CA ILE A 199 7.75 10.26 17.34
C ILE A 199 8.97 9.49 16.80
N VAL A 200 10.09 9.49 17.52
CA VAL A 200 11.31 8.78 17.09
C VAL A 200 11.06 7.27 16.96
N ARG A 201 10.34 6.66 17.90
CA ARG A 201 9.96 5.24 17.82
C ARG A 201 9.06 4.96 16.62
N LEU A 202 8.08 5.82 16.38
CA LEU A 202 7.18 5.73 15.24
C LEU A 202 7.95 5.80 13.91
N GLU A 203 8.87 6.76 13.78
CA GLU A 203 9.67 6.92 12.57
C GLU A 203 10.57 5.72 12.31
N SER A 204 11.12 5.09 13.36
CA SER A 204 11.82 3.81 13.24
C SER A 204 10.90 2.71 12.71
N SER A 205 9.66 2.61 13.22
CA SER A 205 8.68 1.65 12.73
C SER A 205 8.33 1.87 11.27
N ILE A 206 8.08 3.11 10.84
CA ILE A 206 7.78 3.46 9.44
C ILE A 206 8.95 3.08 8.52
N LYS A 207 10.20 3.36 8.92
CA LYS A 207 11.41 3.00 8.16
C LYS A 207 11.51 1.50 7.94
N GLU A 208 11.22 0.69 8.96
CA GLU A 208 11.27 -0.77 8.81
C GLU A 208 10.19 -1.33 7.88
N LEU A 209 9.04 -0.65 7.76
CA LEU A 209 7.97 -1.03 6.85
C LEU A 209 8.21 -0.54 5.42
N HIS A 210 8.99 0.53 5.24
CA HIS A 210 9.27 1.14 3.94
C HIS A 210 9.81 0.12 2.93
N ASP A 211 10.77 -0.72 3.34
CA ASP A 211 11.34 -1.75 2.45
C ASP A 211 10.29 -2.78 2.01
N MET A 212 9.26 -3.03 2.83
CA MET A 212 8.13 -3.88 2.41
C MET A 212 7.23 -3.17 1.40
N PHE A 213 6.94 -1.87 1.59
CA PHE A 213 6.08 -1.11 0.69
C PHE A 213 6.67 -0.96 -0.71
N VAL A 214 7.97 -0.72 -0.82
CA VAL A 214 8.65 -0.62 -2.12
C VAL A 214 8.53 -1.93 -2.88
N ASP A 215 8.80 -3.06 -2.22
CA ASP A 215 8.66 -4.40 -2.80
C ASP A 215 7.23 -4.63 -3.31
N ILE A 216 6.20 -4.35 -2.50
CA ILE A 216 4.81 -4.66 -2.85
C ILE A 216 4.26 -3.71 -3.93
N ALA A 217 4.68 -2.44 -3.93
CA ALA A 217 4.30 -1.51 -4.98
C ALA A 217 4.76 -2.01 -6.36
N MET A 218 5.96 -2.60 -6.44
CA MET A 218 6.46 -3.24 -7.66
C MET A 218 5.66 -4.50 -8.02
N LEU A 219 5.31 -5.34 -7.04
CA LEU A 219 4.47 -6.55 -7.25
C LEU A 219 3.08 -6.24 -7.81
N VAL A 220 2.46 -5.14 -7.40
CA VAL A 220 1.12 -4.77 -7.87
C VAL A 220 1.17 -4.11 -9.25
N GLU A 221 2.24 -3.40 -9.59
CA GLU A 221 2.43 -2.78 -10.91
C GLU A 221 2.62 -3.81 -12.03
N SER A 222 3.36 -4.91 -11.76
CA SER A 222 3.56 -6.02 -12.71
C SER A 222 2.23 -6.73 -13.05
N GLN A 223 1.32 -6.85 -12.08
CA GLN A 223 0.03 -7.56 -12.24
C GLN A 223 -1.06 -6.78 -12.95
N VAL A 224 -1.04 -5.44 -12.88
CA VAL A 224 -2.07 -4.58 -13.49
C VAL A 224 -1.98 -4.54 -15.02
N HIS A 225 -0.85 -4.96 -15.60
CA HIS A 225 -0.70 -5.13 -17.05
C HIS A 225 -1.45 -6.35 -17.61
N SER A 226 -1.70 -7.38 -16.78
CA SER A 226 -2.24 -8.67 -17.24
C SER A 226 -3.73 -8.88 -16.94
N SER A 227 -4.34 -8.08 -16.07
CA SER A 227 -5.77 -8.17 -15.74
C SER A 227 -6.53 -6.94 -16.25
N ALA A 228 -7.11 -7.07 -17.44
CA ALA A 228 -7.99 -6.07 -18.02
C ALA A 228 -9.33 -6.05 -17.25
N HIS A 229 -9.47 -5.21 -16.23
CA HIS A 229 -10.79 -4.75 -15.79
C HIS A 229 -10.74 -3.34 -15.16
N SER A 230 -11.45 -2.41 -15.80
CA SER A 230 -11.74 -1.01 -15.41
C SER A 230 -10.55 -0.04 -15.29
N SER A 231 -10.36 0.76 -16.36
CA SER A 231 -9.44 1.91 -16.40
C SER A 231 -9.67 2.93 -15.27
N LEU A 232 -10.88 3.00 -14.72
CA LEU A 232 -11.26 3.92 -13.64
C LEU A 232 -10.78 3.40 -12.27
N PHE A 233 -10.77 2.08 -12.08
CA PHE A 233 -10.19 1.44 -10.91
C PHE A 233 -8.65 1.56 -10.91
N ARG A 234 -8.02 1.45 -12.09
CA ARG A 234 -6.59 1.71 -12.28
C ARG A 234 -6.21 3.14 -11.89
N PHE A 235 -7.03 4.13 -12.25
CA PHE A 235 -6.81 5.53 -11.90
C PHE A 235 -6.89 5.76 -10.39
N MET A 236 -7.93 5.24 -9.71
CA MET A 236 -8.10 5.42 -8.26
C MET A 236 -7.01 4.71 -7.45
N HIS A 237 -6.66 3.48 -7.81
CA HIS A 237 -5.64 2.70 -7.10
C HIS A 237 -4.23 3.27 -7.32
N GLN A 238 -3.91 3.72 -8.53
CA GLN A 238 -2.64 4.40 -8.82
C GLN A 238 -2.55 5.74 -8.07
N HIS A 239 -3.66 6.48 -7.94
CA HIS A 239 -3.68 7.72 -7.16
C HIS A 239 -3.52 7.45 -5.66
N SER A 240 -4.16 6.40 -5.13
CA SER A 240 -4.06 6.03 -3.73
C SER A 240 -2.65 5.55 -3.35
N ILE A 241 -2.03 4.69 -4.17
CA ILE A 241 -0.62 4.28 -3.97
C ILE A 241 0.30 5.49 -4.06
N LYS A 242 0.12 6.37 -5.06
CA LYS A 242 0.94 7.58 -5.19
C LYS A 242 0.80 8.52 -3.99
N LEU A 243 -0.41 8.70 -3.46
CA LEU A 243 -0.65 9.51 -2.26
C LEU A 243 -0.01 8.90 -1.02
N ASN A 244 -0.06 7.58 -0.84
CA ASN A 244 0.61 6.90 0.26
C ASN A 244 2.12 6.94 0.13
N LEU A 245 2.66 6.74 -1.08
CA LEU A 245 4.10 6.83 -1.32
C LEU A 245 4.59 8.27 -1.12
N LEU A 246 3.81 9.28 -1.51
CA LEU A 246 4.08 10.69 -1.25
C LEU A 246 4.00 11.02 0.25
N SER A 247 3.05 10.44 0.98
CA SER A 247 2.93 10.60 2.43
C SER A 247 4.12 9.97 3.17
N VAL A 248 4.49 8.74 2.81
CA VAL A 248 5.69 8.06 3.32
C VAL A 248 6.96 8.82 2.95
N PHE A 249 7.06 9.32 1.71
CA PHE A 249 8.19 10.13 1.26
C PHE A 249 8.24 11.47 1.98
N SER A 250 7.10 12.11 2.26
CA SER A 250 7.02 13.34 3.05
C SER A 250 7.47 13.10 4.49
N ILE A 251 7.03 12.00 5.12
CA ILE A 251 7.44 11.65 6.49
C ILE A 251 8.94 11.34 6.54
N LEU A 252 9.46 10.56 5.59
CA LEU A 252 10.88 10.25 5.51
C LEU A 252 11.73 11.46 5.13
N SER A 253 11.23 12.38 4.29
CA SER A 253 11.94 13.62 3.95
C SER A 253 12.01 14.57 5.13
N SER A 254 10.91 14.71 5.87
CA SER A 254 10.81 15.48 7.12
C SER A 254 11.52 14.82 8.31
N SER A 255 12.18 13.67 8.12
CA SER A 255 12.98 13.01 9.16
C SER A 255 14.49 13.02 8.84
N PHE A 256 14.90 13.45 7.65
CA PHE A 256 16.27 13.23 7.16
C PHE A 256 16.93 14.44 6.48
N GLY A 257 16.28 15.59 6.35
CA GLY A 257 16.89 16.76 5.70
C GLY A 257 17.38 16.49 4.26
N ILE A 258 16.87 15.44 3.60
CA ILE A 258 17.23 15.14 2.21
C ILE A 258 16.37 16.03 1.33
N VAL A 259 16.89 17.23 1.09
CA VAL A 259 16.49 18.11 0.01
C VAL A 259 16.46 17.29 -1.28
N PHE A 260 15.25 17.01 -1.75
CA PHE A 260 14.88 17.04 -3.17
C PHE A 260 15.91 16.40 -4.14
N SER A 261 16.38 15.18 -3.88
CA SER A 261 17.29 14.48 -4.80
C SER A 261 16.77 13.13 -5.31
N ILE A 262 15.75 12.54 -4.69
CA ILE A 262 15.17 11.26 -5.16
C ILE A 262 13.94 11.50 -6.08
N SER A 263 13.31 12.68 -6.02
CA SER A 263 12.26 13.08 -6.97
C SER A 263 12.70 13.06 -8.43
N LEU A 264 14.02 13.06 -8.70
CA LEU A 264 14.56 13.04 -10.07
C LEU A 264 14.74 11.62 -10.65
N SER A 265 14.64 10.54 -9.85
CA SER A 265 14.75 9.17 -10.38
C SER A 265 13.40 8.56 -10.81
N ILE A 266 12.27 9.21 -10.50
CA ILE A 266 10.93 8.83 -10.99
C ILE A 266 10.59 9.57 -12.32
N ALA A 267 11.58 10.27 -12.89
CA ALA A 267 11.41 11.16 -14.03
C ALA A 267 11.28 10.53 -15.44
N PRO A 268 11.16 9.20 -15.65
CA PRO A 268 10.67 8.70 -16.93
C PRO A 268 9.37 7.90 -16.80
N ILE A 269 8.40 8.32 -15.99
CA ILE A 269 7.01 7.82 -16.08
C ILE A 269 6.05 8.89 -16.64
N SER A 270 6.42 10.17 -16.56
CA SER A 270 5.59 11.26 -17.11
C SER A 270 5.63 11.37 -18.64
N LEU A 271 6.65 10.81 -19.31
CA LEU A 271 6.74 10.92 -20.78
C LEU A 271 5.88 9.90 -21.54
N PHE A 272 5.40 8.85 -20.88
CA PHE A 272 4.60 7.80 -21.53
C PHE A 272 3.11 8.19 -21.67
N VAL A 273 2.64 9.16 -20.89
CA VAL A 273 1.23 9.60 -20.93
C VAL A 273 0.96 10.57 -22.08
N GLN A 274 1.96 11.32 -22.56
CA GLN A 274 1.75 12.31 -23.62
C GLN A 274 1.73 11.70 -25.04
N THR A 275 2.28 10.50 -25.25
CA THR A 275 2.39 9.87 -26.59
C THR A 275 1.27 8.88 -26.93
N HIS A 276 0.41 8.52 -25.98
CA HIS A 276 -0.73 7.60 -26.21
C HIS A 276 -2.11 8.26 -26.18
N SER A 277 -2.19 9.59 -26.05
CA SER A 277 -3.42 10.36 -26.21
C SER A 277 -3.69 10.79 -27.67
N LEU A 278 -3.38 9.94 -28.65
CA LEU A 278 -3.84 10.09 -30.04
C LEU A 278 -4.32 8.74 -30.56
N ALA A 279 -5.53 8.36 -30.14
CA ALA A 279 -6.29 7.25 -30.72
C ALA A 279 -6.83 7.63 -32.13
N PRO A 280 -7.17 6.63 -32.98
CA PRO A 280 -7.24 6.76 -34.43
C PRO A 280 -8.60 7.32 -34.92
N LYS A 281 -8.58 8.01 -36.06
CA LYS A 281 -9.81 8.42 -36.77
C LYS A 281 -10.44 7.24 -37.54
N PRO A 282 -11.77 7.11 -37.58
CA PRO A 282 -12.44 6.03 -38.30
C PRO A 282 -12.44 6.26 -39.82
N HIS A 283 -12.28 5.16 -40.55
CA HIS A 283 -12.41 5.05 -42.01
C HIS A 283 -13.78 5.57 -42.47
N ALA A 284 -13.78 6.57 -43.36
CA ALA A 284 -14.91 6.86 -44.23
C ALA A 284 -14.51 6.50 -45.67
N ALA A 285 -15.35 5.68 -46.30
CA ALA A 285 -15.20 5.17 -47.64
C ALA A 285 -15.08 6.29 -48.69
N VAL A 286 -14.13 6.16 -49.62
CA VAL A 286 -14.20 6.83 -50.93
C VAL A 286 -14.01 5.76 -52.00
N TRP A 287 -15.00 5.70 -52.87
CA TRP A 287 -15.15 4.78 -53.98
C TRP A 287 -14.08 4.98 -55.05
N SER A 288 -13.77 3.84 -55.68
CA SER A 288 -13.11 3.61 -56.97
C SER A 288 -13.20 4.71 -58.03
N GLY A 289 -12.05 5.01 -58.65
CA GLY A 289 -11.98 5.73 -59.93
C GLY A 289 -10.56 6.05 -60.39
N PHE A 290 -9.82 5.08 -60.92
CA PHE A 290 -8.77 5.32 -61.92
C PHE A 290 -9.47 5.68 -63.28
N PRO A 291 -8.86 6.45 -64.21
CA PRO A 291 -7.53 6.13 -64.74
C PRO A 291 -6.54 7.29 -64.92
N SER A 292 -5.29 6.85 -65.04
CA SER A 292 -4.08 7.52 -65.50
C SER A 292 -4.15 7.95 -66.96
N ASP A 293 -3.64 9.13 -67.26
CA ASP A 293 -2.57 9.44 -68.23
C ASP A 293 -2.80 10.79 -68.91
N SER A 294 -1.73 11.61 -68.93
CA SER A 294 -1.32 12.55 -69.99
C SER A 294 -0.73 13.84 -69.39
N ALA A 295 0.59 13.85 -69.14
CA ALA A 295 1.44 15.03 -69.33
C ALA A 295 2.93 14.65 -69.16
N PHE A 296 3.51 14.07 -70.21
CA PHE A 296 4.94 14.19 -70.49
C PHE A 296 5.21 15.64 -70.91
N HIS A 297 6.17 16.31 -70.28
CA HIS A 297 6.83 17.49 -70.84
C HIS A 297 8.32 17.30 -70.71
N MET A 298 8.99 17.03 -71.84
CA MET A 298 10.42 17.30 -71.98
C MET A 298 10.66 17.79 -73.41
N MET A 299 11.47 18.84 -73.47
CA MET A 299 12.19 19.36 -74.64
C MET A 299 12.96 18.27 -75.39
#